data_AF-A0A183Q2R5-F1
#
_entry.id   AF-A0A183Q2R5-F1
#
_cell.length_a   1.000
_cell.length_b   1.000
_cell.length_c   1.000
_cell.angle_alpha   90.00
_cell.angle_beta   90.00
_cell.angle_gamma   90.00
#
_symmetry.space_group_name_H-M   'P 1'
#
loop_
_entity.id
_entity.type
_entity.pdbx_description
1 polymer ?
#
loop_
_entity_poly.entity_id
_entity_poly.type
_entity_poly.pdbx_seq_one_letter_code
_entity_poly.pdbx_strand_id
1 'polypeptide(L)'
;MSSYGELENVFSDHSVKQPFDINNAAVQVYDDFGYQNVYFVTESIESMKRELRNYINSSTKSTFPIYDPITETVHMKSRFSIRKEILQHVKEETDQLDTLLNHSNLTLS
;
A
#
# COMPACT_ATOMS: atom_id res chain seq x y z
N MET A 1 -5.24 14.47 -12.45
CA MET A 1 -4.70 15.73 -13.00
C MET A 1 -5.36 16.05 -14.35
N SER A 2 -6.69 16.12 -14.40
CA SER A 2 -7.46 16.32 -15.64
C SER A 2 -8.26 17.64 -15.65
N SER A 3 -8.37 18.31 -14.51
CA SER A 3 -9.02 19.61 -14.38
C SER A 3 -7.96 20.68 -14.17
N TYR A 4 -7.88 21.63 -15.09
CA TYR A 4 -6.97 22.77 -15.00
C TYR A 4 -7.29 23.65 -13.78
N GLY A 5 -8.57 23.99 -13.57
CA GLY A 5 -8.97 24.82 -12.44
C GLY A 5 -8.75 24.14 -11.08
N GLU A 6 -8.91 22.81 -11.01
CA GLU A 6 -8.62 22.06 -9.78
C GLU A 6 -7.12 22.09 -9.43
N LEU A 7 -6.25 22.02 -10.45
CA LEU A 7 -4.81 22.16 -10.27
C LEU A 7 -4.45 23.55 -9.73
N GLU A 8 -5.03 24.61 -10.28
CA GLU A 8 -4.83 25.96 -9.75
C GLU A 8 -5.32 26.07 -8.30
N ASN A 9 -6.51 25.53 -7.99
CA ASN A 9 -7.07 25.55 -6.64
C ASN A 9 -6.17 24.81 -5.63
N VAL A 10 -5.62 23.65 -6.02
CA VAL A 10 -4.66 22.86 -5.22
C VAL A 10 -3.42 23.66 -4.84
N PHE A 11 -2.92 24.56 -5.67
CA PHE A 11 -1.72 25.33 -5.39
C PHE A 11 -1.99 26.75 -4.85
N SER A 12 -3.25 27.20 -4.87
CA SER A 12 -3.68 28.50 -4.34
C SER A 12 -3.85 28.50 -2.82
N ASP A 13 -4.06 29.66 -2.20
CA ASP A 13 -4.40 29.76 -0.77
C ASP A 13 -5.90 29.51 -0.46
N HIS A 14 -6.73 29.23 -1.49
CA HIS A 14 -8.18 29.03 -1.32
C HIS A 14 -8.56 27.67 -0.73
N SER A 15 -7.61 26.73 -0.68
CA SER A 15 -7.82 25.39 -0.13
C SER A 15 -6.83 25.08 0.98
N VAL A 16 -7.23 24.20 1.90
CA VAL A 16 -6.39 23.73 3.00
C VAL A 16 -5.60 22.51 2.55
N LYS A 17 -4.28 22.53 2.73
CA LYS A 17 -3.42 21.36 2.54
C LYS A 17 -3.00 20.88 3.91
N GLN A 18 -3.36 19.66 4.25
CA GLN A 18 -2.97 19.05 5.51
C GLN A 18 -2.21 17.76 5.29
N PRO A 19 -1.35 17.34 6.24
CA PRO A 19 -0.69 16.04 6.16
C PRO A 19 -1.71 14.92 6.00
N PHE A 20 -1.37 13.91 5.21
CA PHE A 20 -2.20 12.73 5.03
C PHE A 20 -2.30 11.94 6.33
N ASP A 21 -3.50 11.94 6.91
CA ASP A 21 -3.92 11.04 7.98
C ASP A 21 -5.12 10.25 7.46
N ILE A 22 -4.99 8.92 7.41
CA ILE A 22 -6.01 8.09 6.79
C ILE A 22 -7.32 8.02 7.59
N ASN A 23 -7.26 8.16 8.92
CA ASN A 23 -8.47 8.14 9.74
C ASN A 23 -9.28 9.41 9.49
N ASN A 24 -8.62 10.56 9.39
CA ASN A 24 -9.27 11.83 9.06
C ASN A 24 -9.74 11.86 7.61
N ALA A 25 -8.90 11.40 6.67
CA ALA A 25 -9.23 11.37 5.25
C ALA A 25 -10.41 10.45 4.93
N ALA A 26 -10.53 9.31 5.61
CA ALA A 26 -11.62 8.35 5.39
C ALA A 26 -13.01 8.89 5.76
N VAL A 27 -13.08 9.91 6.63
CA VAL A 27 -14.34 10.51 7.10
C VAL A 27 -14.51 11.97 6.68
N GLN A 28 -13.58 12.51 5.90
CA GLN A 28 -13.62 13.88 5.41
C GLN A 28 -14.83 14.05 4.48
N VAL A 29 -15.72 14.98 4.83
CA VAL A 29 -16.86 15.36 3.98
C VAL A 29 -16.34 16.07 2.74
N TYR A 30 -16.90 15.71 1.58
CA TYR A 30 -16.58 16.30 0.28
C TYR A 30 -17.85 16.54 -0.54
N ASP A 31 -17.74 17.43 -1.54
CA ASP A 31 -18.78 17.75 -2.53
C ASP A 31 -18.17 17.58 -3.94
N ASP A 32 -18.97 17.15 -4.91
CA ASP A 32 -18.56 16.92 -6.29
C ASP A 32 -18.94 18.07 -7.24
N PHE A 33 -19.69 19.06 -6.77
CA PHE A 33 -20.11 20.21 -7.58
C PHE A 33 -19.02 21.29 -7.74
N GLY A 34 -18.09 21.41 -6.78
CA GLY A 34 -17.08 22.47 -6.73
C GLY A 34 -15.64 21.98 -6.55
N TYR A 35 -14.70 22.92 -6.44
CA TYR A 35 -13.31 22.60 -6.11
C TYR A 35 -13.20 22.10 -4.67
N GLN A 36 -12.27 21.17 -4.43
CA GLN A 36 -12.09 20.64 -3.08
C GLN A 36 -11.51 21.71 -2.15
N ASN A 37 -12.12 21.84 -0.97
CA ASN A 37 -11.64 22.78 0.07
C ASN A 37 -10.45 22.22 0.86
N VAL A 38 -10.27 20.90 0.85
CA VAL A 38 -9.26 20.20 1.64
C VAL A 38 -8.53 19.19 0.77
N TYR A 39 -7.20 19.22 0.81
CA TYR A 39 -6.33 18.24 0.17
C TYR A 39 -5.40 17.61 1.21
N PHE A 40 -5.22 16.30 1.12
CA PHE A 40 -4.28 15.56 1.96
C PHE A 40 -2.95 15.35 1.22
N VAL A 41 -1.86 15.72 1.88
CA VAL A 41 -0.51 15.67 1.33
C VAL A 41 0.29 14.58 2.01
N THR A 42 0.79 13.63 1.22
CA THR A 42 1.73 12.60 1.67
C THR A 42 3.14 12.93 1.19
N GLU A 43 4.16 12.60 1.98
CA GLU A 43 5.57 12.75 1.59
C GLU A 43 5.94 11.83 0.42
N SER A 44 5.32 10.65 0.36
CA SER A 44 5.55 9.67 -0.70
C SER A 44 4.38 8.71 -0.86
N ILE A 45 4.30 8.08 -2.02
CA ILE A 45 3.35 6.99 -2.28
C ILE A 45 3.59 5.83 -1.30
N GLU A 46 4.85 5.54 -0.93
CA GLU A 46 5.17 4.47 0.00
C GLU A 46 4.74 4.77 1.44
N SER A 47 4.82 6.03 1.88
CA SER A 47 4.26 6.45 3.17
C SER A 47 2.74 6.25 3.20
N MET A 48 2.04 6.73 2.17
CA MET A 48 0.59 6.54 2.02
C MET A 48 0.17 5.07 1.98
N LYS A 49 0.90 4.21 1.25
CA LYS A 49 0.65 2.77 1.23
C LYS A 49 0.83 2.14 2.62
N ARG A 50 1.78 2.60 3.42
CA ARG A 50 2.02 2.11 4.79
C ARG A 50 0.87 2.48 5.72
N GLU A 51 0.46 3.75 5.71
CA GLU A 51 -0.73 4.25 6.41
C GLU A 51 -1.98 3.43 6.05
N LEU A 52 -2.21 3.20 4.75
CA LEU A 52 -3.31 2.38 4.26
C LEU A 52 -3.27 0.95 4.77
N ARG A 53 -2.09 0.30 4.75
CA ARG A 53 -1.93 -1.06 5.29
C ARG A 53 -2.21 -1.10 6.80
N ASN A 54 -1.76 -0.10 7.55
CA ASN A 54 -2.01 -0.02 8.99
C ASN A 54 -3.51 0.15 9.28
N TYR A 55 -4.19 1.02 8.56
CA TYR A 55 -5.63 1.23 8.65
C TYR A 55 -6.45 -0.01 8.30
N ILE A 56 -6.07 -0.74 7.24
CA ILE A 56 -6.73 -2.01 6.91
C ILE A 56 -6.47 -3.06 7.99
N ASN A 57 -5.25 -3.08 8.56
CA ASN A 57 -4.88 -4.05 9.59
C ASN A 57 -5.56 -3.80 10.94
N SER A 58 -5.97 -2.58 11.25
CA SER A 58 -6.77 -2.27 12.45
C SER A 58 -8.22 -2.76 12.34
N SER A 59 -8.66 -3.18 11.14
CA SER A 59 -9.97 -3.76 10.92
C SER A 59 -10.14 -5.13 11.59
N THR A 60 -11.35 -5.39 12.09
CA THR A 60 -11.77 -6.66 12.70
C THR A 60 -12.03 -7.78 11.69
N LYS A 61 -11.81 -7.53 10.39
CA LYS A 61 -12.00 -8.54 9.33
C LYS A 61 -11.06 -9.74 9.51
N SER A 62 -11.63 -10.93 9.39
CA SER A 62 -10.94 -12.22 9.53
C SER A 62 -10.27 -12.70 8.24
N THR A 63 -10.73 -12.21 7.08
CA THR A 63 -10.23 -12.54 5.75
C THR A 63 -9.96 -11.29 4.91
N PHE A 64 -9.00 -11.39 4.00
CA PHE A 64 -8.54 -10.31 3.14
C PHE A 64 -8.51 -10.76 1.67
N PRO A 65 -8.92 -9.90 0.73
CA PRO A 65 -8.77 -10.16 -0.69
C PRO A 65 -7.30 -10.03 -1.10
N ILE A 66 -6.79 -11.04 -1.79
CA ILE A 66 -5.45 -11.08 -2.36
C ILE A 66 -5.60 -11.27 -3.87
N TYR A 67 -5.04 -10.34 -4.63
CA TYR A 67 -5.03 -10.39 -6.09
C TYR A 67 -3.89 -11.29 -6.59
N ASP A 68 -4.21 -12.22 -7.49
CA ASP A 68 -3.24 -13.00 -8.26
C ASP A 68 -3.09 -12.39 -9.66
N PRO A 69 -1.95 -11.77 -9.99
CA PRO A 69 -1.74 -11.16 -11.29
C PRO A 69 -1.54 -12.16 -12.43
N ILE A 70 -1.24 -13.43 -12.14
CA ILE A 70 -1.01 -14.46 -13.17
C ILE A 70 -2.35 -14.99 -13.69
N THR A 71 -3.29 -15.22 -12.79
CA THR A 71 -4.64 -15.71 -13.15
C THR A 71 -5.65 -14.57 -13.29
N GLU A 72 -5.27 -13.35 -12.94
CA GLU A 72 -6.14 -12.17 -12.88
C GLU A 72 -7.36 -12.37 -11.96
N THR A 73 -7.19 -13.15 -10.90
CA THR A 73 -8.27 -13.47 -9.96
C THR A 73 -8.04 -12.88 -8.56
N VAL A 74 -9.11 -12.85 -7.75
CA VAL A 74 -9.05 -12.43 -6.35
C VAL A 74 -9.41 -13.60 -5.45
N HIS A 75 -8.53 -13.92 -4.51
CA HIS A 75 -8.73 -14.97 -3.52
C HIS A 75 -8.91 -14.38 -2.13
N MET A 76 -9.86 -14.90 -1.36
CA MET A 76 -10.01 -14.53 0.05
C MET A 76 -9.08 -15.39 0.91
N LYS A 77 -8.14 -14.76 1.62
CA LYS A 77 -7.20 -15.45 2.51
C LYS A 77 -7.37 -15.01 3.95
N SER A 78 -7.23 -15.96 4.88
CA SER A 78 -7.19 -15.65 6.31
C SER A 78 -5.83 -15.07 6.71
N ARG A 79 -5.76 -14.33 7.82
CA ARG A 79 -4.48 -13.86 8.38
C ARG A 79 -3.49 -15.00 8.62
N PHE A 80 -3.98 -16.17 9.04
CA PHE A 80 -3.15 -17.35 9.26
C PHE A 80 -2.55 -17.85 7.95
N SER A 81 -3.37 -18.00 6.91
CA SER A 81 -2.94 -18.45 5.58
C SER A 81 -1.87 -17.52 5.00
N ILE A 82 -2.11 -16.20 5.06
CA ILE A 82 -1.16 -15.19 4.58
C ILE A 82 0.18 -15.29 5.32
N ARG A 83 0.16 -15.38 6.66
CA ARG A 83 1.41 -15.51 7.45
C ARG A 83 2.16 -16.79 7.15
N LYS A 84 1.45 -17.91 6.98
CA LYS A 84 2.06 -19.20 6.63
C LYS A 84 2.76 -19.13 5.29
N GLU A 85 2.13 -18.51 4.29
CA GLU A 85 2.73 -18.32 2.95
C GLU A 85 3.97 -17.43 3.01
N ILE A 86 3.93 -16.32 3.77
CA ILE A 86 5.11 -15.47 3.95
C ILE A 86 6.27 -16.24 4.58
N LEU A 87 6.01 -17.03 5.64
CA LEU A 87 7.05 -17.84 6.28
C LEU A 87 7.63 -18.89 5.34
N GLN A 88 6.77 -19.51 4.53
CA GLN A 88 7.20 -20.49 3.53
C GLN A 88 8.09 -19.83 2.47
N HIS A 89 7.71 -18.65 1.97
CA HIS A 89 8.49 -17.90 1.00
C HIS A 89 9.86 -17.47 1.56
N VAL A 90 9.89 -16.92 2.78
CA VAL A 90 11.15 -16.51 3.43
C VAL A 90 12.08 -17.71 3.61
N LYS A 91 11.53 -18.89 3.95
CA LYS A 91 12.31 -20.12 4.03
C LYS A 91 12.90 -20.51 2.68
N GLU A 92 12.09 -20.52 1.62
CA GLU A 92 12.52 -20.84 0.27
C GLU A 92 13.61 -19.88 -0.24
N GLU A 93 13.47 -18.57 0.01
CA GLU A 93 14.51 -17.59 -0.32
C GLU A 93 15.80 -17.83 0.46
N THR A 94 15.69 -18.20 1.75
CA THR A 94 16.87 -18.51 2.57
C THR A 94 17.60 -19.75 2.06
N ASP A 95 16.86 -20.80 1.71
CA ASP A 95 17.43 -22.03 1.14
C ASP A 95 18.11 -21.77 -0.22
N GLN A 96 17.53 -20.90 -1.04
CA GLN A 96 18.13 -20.44 -2.31
C GLN A 96 19.43 -19.67 -2.08
N LEU A 97 19.46 -18.75 -1.12
CA LEU A 97 20.66 -17.99 -0.78
C LEU A 97 21.79 -18.90 -0.26
N ASP A 98 21.48 -19.88 0.59
CA ASP A 98 22.46 -20.86 1.07
C ASP A 98 23.07 -21.68 -0.09
N THR A 99 22.23 -22.13 -1.02
CA THR A 99 22.68 -22.84 -2.22
C THR A 99 23.64 -21.98 -3.05
N LEU A 100 23.30 -20.71 -3.27
CA LEU A 100 24.14 -19.77 -4.03
C LEU A 100 25.49 -19.51 -3.34
N LEU A 101 25.50 -19.34 -2.02
CA LEU A 101 26.74 -19.17 -1.26
C LEU A 101 27.63 -20.41 -1.36
N ASN A 102 27.06 -21.61 -1.19
CA ASN A 102 27.81 -22.87 -1.27
C ASN A 102 28.35 -23.14 -2.68
N HIS A 103 27.63 -22.78 -3.74
CA HIS A 103 28.13 -22.88 -5.11
C HIS A 103 29.20 -21.84 -5.45
N SER A 104 29.08 -20.60 -4.95
CA SER A 104 30.10 -19.56 -5.19
C SER A 104 31.47 -19.91 -4.59
N ASN A 105 31.48 -20.60 -3.44
CA ASN A 105 32.70 -21.08 -2.79
C ASN A 105 33.41 -22.19 -3.58
N LEU A 106 32.69 -22.99 -4.37
CA LEU A 106 33.25 -24.05 -5.22
C LEU A 106 33.87 -23.50 -6.51
N THR A 107 33.41 -22.34 -6.99
CA THR A 107 33.94 -21.69 -8.22
C THR A 107 35.17 -20.82 -7.98
N LEU A 108 35.52 -20.54 -6.72
CA LEU A 108 36.67 -19.70 -6.32
C LEU A 108 37.89 -20.53 -5.84
N SER A 109 37.82 -21.86 -5.86
CA SER A 109 38.94 -22.79 -5.62
C SER A 109 39.42 -23.43 -6.91
#